data_AF-A0A9D2XBE1-F1
#
_entry.id   AF-A0A9D2XBE1-F1
#
_cell.length_a   1.000
_cell.length_b   1.000
_cell.length_c   1.000
_cell.angle_alpha   90.00
_cell.angle_beta   90.00
_cell.angle_gamma   90.00
#
_symmetry.space_group_name_H-M   'P 1'
#
loop_
_entity.id
_entity.type
_entity.pdbx_description
1 polymer ?
#
loop_
_entity_poly.entity_id
_entity_poly.type
_entity_poly.pdbx_seq_one_letter_code
_entity_poly.pdbx_strand_id
1 'polypeptide(L)'
;MKKLIAVLLIGVLAIGLISLSSISDQFADAGSRKKIHFTQTITSSQDPGLGHENHQLALILSPNEGTLYDGSMTFTSSSPVQIVVLHEINPQDSKGQPTWTVDGKTIYGLSLIDLQEKSGSFEFTGAALALHSPTSKEFTSTVSVDGWIRGQPTEVIMQKIELEKEEPSSLLSRTNVPATIPMHKGIYNGNQILYIITDGSDKEYAKELSEKQEWNVEVAPVIADVPKDTLQKIFIFKNGVKGDGIYGFQDEVFSSTPSQESEYSALNSVIEVTWKKGQKEIVFESATDIIDAQEKGRIEFNETGIVLNSPQITWPDGQMKIRSDKEITDDMPYGGGQIIEINEEELTVTFVAHRGWGPDGRTIYYIVTDATPLGPAETMGVVSSPSSANLIAHSGAVDLFQFKNGIKGSGPLGFQAGIAGASLDDKNYSPMWRIYLVEWNNPESAKILETKSDIDAFRADGLLSVSIARPLNSDHIVNCPFIDPFQ
;
A
#
# COMPACT_ATOMS: atom_id res chain seq x y z
N MET A 1 -9.26 79.07 24.30
CA MET A 1 -10.73 79.16 24.56
C MET A 1 -11.50 79.31 23.25
N LYS A 2 -12.24 78.24 22.90
CA LYS A 2 -13.44 78.16 22.04
C LYS A 2 -13.51 78.82 20.63
N LYS A 3 -12.44 79.40 20.07
CA LYS A 3 -12.44 79.84 18.65
C LYS A 3 -11.19 79.48 17.82
N LEU A 4 -10.33 78.58 18.32
CA LEU A 4 -9.21 78.01 17.53
C LEU A 4 -9.43 76.55 17.11
N ILE A 5 -10.55 75.93 17.49
CA ILE A 5 -10.93 74.57 17.08
C ILE A 5 -11.83 74.59 15.82
N ALA A 6 -12.49 75.71 15.52
CA ALA A 6 -13.39 75.83 14.37
C ALA A 6 -12.69 76.16 13.03
N VAL A 7 -11.45 76.65 13.06
CA VAL A 7 -10.70 76.98 11.83
C VAL A 7 -9.78 75.84 11.38
N LEU A 8 -9.38 74.94 12.29
CA LEU A 8 -8.73 73.69 11.90
C LEU A 8 -9.73 72.67 11.30
N LEU A 9 -11.02 72.80 11.57
CA LEU A 9 -12.07 71.94 11.01
C LEU A 9 -12.53 72.35 9.59
N ILE A 10 -12.22 73.55 9.12
CA ILE A 10 -12.61 74.01 7.76
C ILE A 10 -11.42 73.96 6.78
N GLY A 11 -10.18 74.02 7.28
CA GLY A 11 -8.97 73.78 6.48
C GLY A 11 -8.68 72.31 6.16
N VAL A 12 -9.24 71.36 6.93
CA VAL A 12 -9.19 69.92 6.60
C VAL A 12 -10.37 69.50 5.71
N LEU A 13 -11.44 70.29 5.63
CA LEU A 13 -12.60 70.01 4.78
C LEU A 13 -12.49 70.55 3.34
N ALA A 14 -11.45 71.31 3.00
CA ALA A 14 -11.23 71.82 1.63
C ALA A 14 -10.06 71.15 0.87
N ILE A 15 -9.32 70.23 1.52
CA ILE A 15 -8.38 69.30 0.85
C ILE A 15 -8.93 67.85 0.87
N GLY A 16 -10.05 67.61 1.56
CA GLY A 16 -10.74 66.32 1.59
C GLY A 16 -11.67 66.01 0.41
N LEU A 17 -11.52 66.69 -0.74
CA LEU A 17 -12.43 66.53 -1.89
C LEU A 17 -11.74 66.34 -3.27
N ILE A 18 -10.42 66.13 -3.34
CA ILE A 18 -9.71 65.85 -4.61
C ILE A 18 -8.81 64.58 -4.56
N SER A 19 -8.88 63.76 -3.51
CA SER A 19 -8.14 62.48 -3.51
C SER A 19 -8.89 61.41 -2.74
N LEU A 20 -9.84 60.74 -3.40
CA LEU A 20 -10.27 59.35 -3.20
C LEU A 20 -11.40 59.03 -4.21
N SER A 21 -11.14 59.30 -5.49
CA SER A 21 -11.92 58.75 -6.62
C SER A 21 -11.08 57.72 -7.38
N SER A 22 -10.17 57.05 -6.67
CA SER A 22 -9.25 56.07 -7.24
C SER A 22 -8.94 54.97 -6.23
N ILE A 23 -9.99 54.28 -5.77
CA ILE A 23 -9.96 52.82 -5.63
C ILE A 23 -11.28 52.34 -6.20
N SER A 24 -11.35 52.39 -7.51
CA SER A 24 -12.08 51.39 -8.25
C SER A 24 -11.42 50.05 -7.92
N ASP A 25 -11.98 49.29 -6.98
CA ASP A 25 -11.88 47.82 -7.05
C ASP A 25 -12.82 47.33 -8.17
N GLN A 26 -12.56 47.86 -9.37
CA GLN A 26 -12.84 47.23 -10.64
C GLN A 26 -11.53 46.66 -11.14
N PHE A 27 -11.00 45.68 -10.42
CA PHE A 27 -10.23 44.63 -11.04
C PHE A 27 -10.82 43.32 -10.52
N ALA A 28 -11.83 42.83 -11.25
CA ALA A 28 -12.00 41.39 -11.32
C ALA A 28 -10.68 40.86 -11.87
N ASP A 29 -9.84 40.32 -10.98
CA ASP A 29 -8.71 39.52 -11.38
C ASP A 29 -9.29 38.40 -12.25
N ALA A 30 -8.99 38.46 -13.55
CA ALA A 30 -9.42 37.45 -14.48
C ALA A 30 -8.51 36.24 -14.25
N GLY A 31 -8.78 35.51 -13.16
CA GLY A 31 -8.19 34.22 -12.87
C GLY A 31 -8.19 33.36 -14.13
N SER A 32 -7.21 32.45 -14.25
CA SER A 32 -6.89 31.74 -15.48
C SER A 32 -8.16 31.26 -16.21
N ARG A 33 -8.31 31.67 -17.47
CA ARG A 33 -9.44 31.25 -18.32
C ARG A 33 -9.11 29.93 -18.98
N LYS A 34 -9.84 28.86 -18.61
CA LYS A 34 -9.74 27.55 -19.26
C LYS A 34 -10.99 27.30 -20.09
N LYS A 35 -10.83 26.89 -21.35
CA LYS A 35 -11.96 26.47 -22.20
C LYS A 35 -12.47 25.10 -21.73
N ILE A 36 -13.79 24.92 -21.69
CA ILE A 36 -14.44 23.63 -21.54
C ILE A 36 -15.28 23.32 -22.77
N HIS A 37 -15.07 22.14 -23.35
CA HIS A 37 -15.82 21.67 -24.50
C HIS A 37 -15.88 20.14 -24.49
N PHE A 38 -17.06 19.55 -24.26
CA PHE A 38 -17.22 18.10 -24.23
C PHE A 38 -18.64 17.67 -24.60
N THR A 39 -18.79 16.40 -24.95
CA THR A 39 -20.08 15.72 -25.06
C THR A 39 -20.02 14.40 -24.30
N GLN A 40 -21.00 14.15 -23.44
CA GLN A 40 -21.04 12.96 -22.58
C GLN A 40 -22.47 12.47 -22.37
N THR A 41 -22.64 11.16 -22.19
CA THR A 41 -23.90 10.59 -21.70
C THR A 41 -23.77 10.29 -20.20
N ILE A 42 -24.72 10.79 -19.41
CA ILE A 42 -24.72 10.75 -17.95
C ILE A 42 -26.05 10.14 -17.51
N THR A 43 -26.01 9.14 -16.63
CA THR A 43 -27.20 8.63 -15.93
C THR A 43 -27.33 9.38 -14.61
N SER A 44 -28.55 9.82 -14.28
CA SER A 44 -28.84 10.48 -13.03
C SER A 44 -28.65 9.54 -11.85
N SER A 45 -28.42 10.12 -10.69
CA SER A 45 -28.28 9.42 -9.42
C SER A 45 -29.12 10.15 -8.37
N GLN A 46 -29.29 9.59 -7.16
CA GLN A 46 -30.07 10.27 -6.11
C GLN A 46 -29.49 11.67 -5.83
N ASP A 47 -30.34 12.70 -5.77
CA ASP A 47 -29.90 14.07 -5.47
C ASP A 47 -29.32 14.13 -4.04
N PRO A 48 -28.03 14.50 -3.86
CA PRO A 48 -27.39 14.51 -2.55
C PRO A 48 -27.76 15.73 -1.71
N GLY A 49 -28.59 16.65 -2.22
CA GLY A 49 -29.10 17.79 -1.48
C GLY A 49 -30.00 17.38 -0.31
N LEU A 50 -29.79 17.99 0.85
CA LEU A 50 -30.68 17.80 2.01
C LEU A 50 -32.11 18.20 1.66
N GLY A 51 -33.07 17.30 1.87
CA GLY A 51 -34.47 17.48 1.48
C GLY A 51 -34.82 17.10 0.03
N HIS A 52 -33.86 16.56 -0.72
CA HIS A 52 -34.03 16.09 -2.10
C HIS A 52 -33.89 14.55 -2.24
N GLU A 53 -34.06 13.81 -1.15
CA GLU A 53 -33.76 12.38 -1.07
C GLU A 53 -34.62 11.52 -2.02
N ASN A 54 -35.76 12.03 -2.50
CA ASN A 54 -36.62 11.33 -3.45
C ASN A 54 -36.44 11.82 -4.90
N HIS A 55 -35.44 12.65 -5.17
CA HIS A 55 -35.17 13.24 -6.47
C HIS A 55 -33.94 12.59 -7.12
N GLN A 56 -33.75 12.93 -8.40
CA GLN A 56 -32.63 12.46 -9.21
C GLN A 56 -31.87 13.67 -9.77
N LEU A 57 -30.54 13.59 -9.77
CA LEU A 57 -29.63 14.62 -10.24
C LEU A 57 -28.56 14.00 -11.15
N ALA A 58 -28.29 14.64 -12.29
CA ALA A 58 -27.15 14.35 -13.15
C ALA A 58 -26.24 15.59 -13.16
N LEU A 59 -25.17 15.56 -12.37
CA LEU A 59 -24.20 16.66 -12.29
C LEU A 59 -23.33 16.70 -13.54
N ILE A 60 -23.22 17.88 -14.15
CA ILE A 60 -22.50 18.09 -15.42
C ILE A 60 -21.23 18.90 -15.17
N LEU A 61 -21.34 19.99 -14.40
CA LEU A 61 -20.23 20.81 -13.94
C LEU A 61 -20.34 20.99 -12.45
N SER A 62 -19.26 20.70 -11.74
CA SER A 62 -19.27 20.56 -10.28
C SER A 62 -18.88 21.86 -9.58
N PRO A 63 -19.49 22.17 -8.43
CA PRO A 63 -19.14 23.36 -7.66
C PRO A 63 -17.74 23.22 -7.06
N ASN A 64 -16.94 24.27 -7.20
CA ASN A 64 -15.64 24.44 -6.56
C ASN A 64 -15.52 25.87 -6.02
N GLU A 65 -14.82 26.07 -4.90
CA GLU A 65 -14.63 27.38 -4.28
C GLU A 65 -13.97 28.36 -5.27
N GLY A 66 -14.58 29.53 -5.48
CA GLY A 66 -14.06 30.56 -6.38
C GLY A 66 -14.09 30.20 -7.87
N THR A 67 -14.81 29.15 -8.27
CA THR A 67 -14.95 28.72 -9.67
C THR A 67 -16.25 29.22 -10.29
N LEU A 68 -16.15 29.88 -11.45
CA LEU A 68 -17.29 30.33 -12.24
C LEU A 68 -17.25 29.73 -13.64
N TYR A 69 -18.30 29.00 -14.00
CA TYR A 69 -18.54 28.51 -15.34
C TYR A 69 -19.46 29.46 -16.11
N ASP A 70 -19.18 29.64 -17.40
CA ASP A 70 -19.89 30.56 -18.29
C ASP A 70 -19.92 29.97 -19.71
N GLY A 71 -21.11 29.66 -20.23
CA GLY A 71 -21.25 29.08 -21.56
C GLY A 71 -22.63 28.48 -21.85
N SER A 72 -22.64 27.53 -22.79
CA SER A 72 -23.86 26.90 -23.31
C SER A 72 -23.85 25.40 -23.07
N MET A 73 -25.02 24.82 -22.83
CA MET A 73 -25.27 23.39 -22.76
C MET A 73 -26.38 23.02 -23.75
N THR A 74 -26.20 21.95 -24.53
CA THR A 74 -27.27 21.27 -25.26
C THR A 74 -27.46 19.87 -24.69
N PHE A 75 -28.70 19.40 -24.54
CA PHE A 75 -28.97 18.08 -23.98
C PHE A 75 -30.10 17.33 -24.67
N THR A 76 -30.12 16.01 -24.51
CA THR A 76 -31.23 15.10 -24.84
C THR A 76 -31.33 14.03 -23.77
N SER A 77 -32.54 13.77 -23.25
CA SER A 77 -32.81 12.95 -22.07
C SER A 77 -33.91 11.93 -22.31
N SER A 78 -33.87 10.82 -21.57
CA SER A 78 -34.90 9.77 -21.61
C SER A 78 -36.26 10.22 -21.06
N SER A 79 -36.27 11.18 -20.14
CA SER A 79 -37.46 11.76 -19.52
C SER A 79 -37.37 13.29 -19.46
N PRO A 80 -38.49 14.01 -19.21
CA PRO A 80 -38.42 15.45 -18.96
C PRO A 80 -37.53 15.74 -17.75
N VAL A 81 -36.72 16.80 -17.85
CA VAL A 81 -35.74 17.19 -16.82
C VAL A 81 -35.79 18.70 -16.58
N GLN A 82 -35.38 19.11 -15.39
CA GLN A 82 -35.19 20.49 -14.98
C GLN A 82 -33.69 20.82 -15.02
N ILE A 83 -33.33 22.05 -15.37
CA ILE A 83 -31.93 22.51 -15.35
C ILE A 83 -31.65 23.15 -13.99
N VAL A 84 -30.56 22.75 -13.36
CA VAL A 84 -30.07 23.30 -12.10
C VAL A 84 -28.80 24.09 -12.36
N VAL A 85 -28.78 25.35 -11.93
CA VAL A 85 -27.56 26.17 -11.85
C VAL A 85 -27.36 26.57 -10.39
N LEU A 86 -26.21 26.21 -9.84
CA LEU A 86 -25.84 26.61 -8.47
C LEU A 86 -24.96 27.86 -8.52
N HIS A 87 -25.16 28.74 -7.55
CA HIS A 87 -24.42 29.99 -7.39
C HIS A 87 -23.72 30.00 -6.05
N GLU A 88 -22.43 30.32 -6.04
CA GLU A 88 -21.70 30.57 -4.80
C GLU A 88 -22.26 31.84 -4.15
N ILE A 89 -22.70 31.72 -2.90
CA ILE A 89 -23.26 32.82 -2.12
C ILE A 89 -22.64 32.85 -0.73
N ASN A 90 -22.62 34.02 -0.09
CA ASN A 90 -22.33 34.06 1.34
C ASN A 90 -23.50 33.38 2.09
N PRO A 91 -23.25 32.48 3.06
CA PRO A 91 -24.31 31.84 3.84
C PRO A 91 -25.29 32.83 4.49
N GLN A 92 -24.85 34.06 4.81
CA GLN A 92 -25.72 35.11 5.35
C GLN A 92 -26.76 35.62 4.35
N ASP A 93 -26.49 35.47 3.05
CA ASP A 93 -27.36 35.88 1.95
C ASP A 93 -28.34 34.77 1.52
N SER A 94 -28.35 33.62 2.21
CA SER A 94 -29.24 32.49 1.91
C SER A 94 -30.73 32.79 2.12
N LYS A 95 -31.07 33.82 2.90
CA LYS A 95 -32.45 34.14 3.24
C LYS A 95 -33.20 34.75 2.07
N GLY A 96 -34.33 34.13 1.70
CA GLY A 96 -35.26 34.67 0.70
C GLY A 96 -35.02 34.16 -0.73
N GLN A 97 -34.17 33.16 -0.92
CA GLN A 97 -33.94 32.48 -2.19
C GLN A 97 -33.90 30.95 -2.00
N PRO A 98 -34.20 30.15 -3.05
CA PRO A 98 -33.95 28.71 -3.01
C PRO A 98 -32.46 28.44 -2.82
N THR A 99 -32.14 27.45 -2.00
CA THR A 99 -30.77 27.04 -1.73
C THR A 99 -30.59 25.53 -1.86
N TRP A 100 -29.35 25.10 -2.05
CA TRP A 100 -28.97 23.69 -2.10
C TRP A 100 -27.70 23.46 -1.27
N THR A 101 -27.67 22.36 -0.53
CA THR A 101 -26.57 22.00 0.37
C THR A 101 -26.54 20.48 0.61
N VAL A 102 -25.33 19.90 0.71
CA VAL A 102 -25.13 18.48 1.02
C VAL A 102 -24.86 18.26 2.51
N ASP A 103 -24.12 19.16 3.14
CA ASP A 103 -23.60 19.00 4.51
C ASP A 103 -24.23 19.97 5.53
N GLY A 104 -25.12 20.86 5.07
CA GLY A 104 -25.71 21.93 5.87
C GLY A 104 -24.75 23.07 6.24
N LYS A 105 -23.48 23.01 5.78
CA LYS A 105 -22.45 24.04 6.04
C LYS A 105 -22.16 24.86 4.79
N THR A 106 -22.02 24.20 3.65
CA THR A 106 -21.78 24.85 2.35
C THR A 106 -23.12 25.09 1.66
N ILE A 107 -23.47 26.36 1.44
CA ILE A 107 -24.78 26.76 0.91
C ILE A 107 -24.61 27.42 -0.44
N TYR A 108 -25.30 26.89 -1.45
CA TYR A 108 -25.40 27.48 -2.78
C TYR A 108 -26.79 28.09 -3.01
N GLY A 109 -26.84 29.18 -3.76
CA GLY A 109 -28.09 29.68 -4.34
C GLY A 109 -28.54 28.76 -5.47
N LEU A 110 -29.80 28.36 -5.50
CA LEU A 110 -30.34 27.40 -6.46
C LEU A 110 -31.23 28.11 -7.49
N SER A 111 -30.83 28.03 -8.76
CA SER A 111 -31.71 28.30 -9.90
C SER A 111 -32.22 26.99 -10.49
N LEU A 112 -33.54 26.79 -10.47
CA LEU A 112 -34.20 25.62 -11.04
C LEU A 112 -35.08 26.05 -12.21
N ILE A 113 -34.76 25.57 -13.41
CA ILE A 113 -35.46 25.92 -14.65
C ILE A 113 -36.20 24.68 -15.13
N ASP A 114 -37.52 24.74 -15.12
CA ASP A 114 -38.36 23.65 -15.61
C ASP A 114 -38.82 23.92 -17.04
N LEU A 115 -38.20 23.21 -17.98
CA LEU A 115 -38.57 23.30 -19.40
C LEU A 115 -39.72 22.35 -19.74
N GLN A 116 -40.01 21.33 -18.92
CA GLN A 116 -40.91 20.21 -19.25
C GLN A 116 -40.57 19.48 -20.57
N GLU A 117 -39.34 19.62 -21.05
CA GLU A 117 -38.86 19.06 -22.31
C GLU A 117 -37.81 17.97 -22.08
N LYS A 118 -37.66 17.08 -23.07
CA LYS A 118 -36.65 16.02 -23.07
C LYS A 118 -35.35 16.44 -23.73
N SER A 119 -35.30 17.59 -24.41
CA SER A 119 -34.11 18.07 -25.09
C SER A 119 -34.16 19.59 -25.22
N GLY A 120 -33.01 20.24 -25.24
CA GLY A 120 -32.95 21.69 -25.41
C GLY A 120 -31.52 22.22 -25.39
N SER A 121 -31.40 23.53 -25.55
CA SER A 121 -30.16 24.28 -25.37
C SER A 121 -30.37 25.39 -24.35
N PHE A 122 -29.36 25.65 -23.52
CA PHE A 122 -29.45 26.60 -22.41
C PHE A 122 -28.10 27.30 -22.19
N GLU A 123 -28.14 28.63 -22.10
CA GLU A 123 -26.99 29.44 -21.69
C GLU A 123 -26.97 29.56 -20.16
N PHE A 124 -25.81 29.39 -19.55
CA PHE A 124 -25.65 29.41 -18.10
C PHE A 124 -24.42 30.18 -17.67
N THR A 125 -24.53 30.80 -16.49
CA THR A 125 -23.40 31.32 -15.73
C THR A 125 -23.62 30.90 -14.28
N GLY A 126 -22.68 30.20 -13.65
CA GLY A 126 -22.82 29.70 -12.28
C GLY A 126 -21.63 28.90 -11.79
N ALA A 127 -21.67 28.52 -10.52
CA ALA A 127 -20.67 27.68 -9.88
C ALA A 127 -20.88 26.18 -10.16
N ALA A 128 -22.08 25.74 -10.55
CA ALA A 128 -22.33 24.37 -10.99
C ALA A 128 -23.47 24.30 -12.02
N LEU A 129 -23.53 23.21 -12.78
CA LEU A 129 -24.59 22.91 -13.74
C LEU A 129 -25.01 21.44 -13.62
N ALA A 130 -26.31 21.16 -13.55
CA ALA A 130 -26.86 19.82 -13.50
C ALA A 130 -28.23 19.72 -14.20
N LEU A 131 -28.67 18.48 -14.45
CA LEU A 131 -30.07 18.15 -14.77
C LEU A 131 -30.72 17.47 -13.57
N HIS A 132 -31.98 17.78 -13.29
CA HIS A 132 -32.72 17.31 -12.12
C HIS A 132 -34.08 16.72 -12.53
N SER A 133 -34.55 15.73 -11.79
CA SER A 133 -35.91 15.20 -11.87
C SER A 133 -36.50 15.09 -10.46
N PRO A 134 -37.71 15.62 -10.21
CA PRO A 134 -38.35 15.57 -8.89
C PRO A 134 -38.92 14.17 -8.55
N THR A 135 -38.47 13.13 -9.26
CA THR A 135 -38.94 11.75 -9.07
C THR A 135 -37.75 10.85 -8.80
N SER A 136 -37.99 9.73 -8.12
CA SER A 136 -36.95 8.74 -7.80
C SER A 136 -36.55 7.86 -8.99
N LYS A 137 -37.13 8.08 -10.17
CA LYS A 137 -36.81 7.30 -11.37
C LYS A 137 -35.59 7.88 -12.08
N GLU A 138 -34.57 7.04 -12.22
CA GLU A 138 -33.38 7.38 -12.99
C GLU A 138 -33.72 7.80 -14.42
N PHE A 139 -32.94 8.75 -14.92
CA PHE A 139 -32.96 9.18 -16.31
C PHE A 139 -31.54 9.19 -16.87
N THR A 140 -31.41 9.04 -18.17
CA THR A 140 -30.13 9.15 -18.88
C THR A 140 -30.20 10.32 -19.84
N SER A 141 -29.17 11.16 -19.83
CA SER A 141 -29.06 12.35 -20.67
C SER A 141 -27.71 12.40 -21.38
N THR A 142 -27.74 12.65 -22.69
CA THR A 142 -26.55 13.09 -23.43
C THR A 142 -26.49 14.61 -23.39
N VAL A 143 -25.36 15.17 -22.97
CA VAL A 143 -25.12 16.60 -22.82
C VAL A 143 -23.87 17.01 -23.59
N SER A 144 -23.91 18.18 -24.22
CA SER A 144 -22.79 18.84 -24.88
C SER A 144 -22.61 20.22 -24.27
N VAL A 145 -21.43 20.52 -23.75
CA VAL A 145 -21.11 21.81 -23.11
C VAL A 145 -20.02 22.51 -23.91
N ASP A 146 -20.18 23.81 -24.16
CA ASP A 146 -19.14 24.70 -24.71
C ASP A 146 -19.12 26.01 -23.92
N GLY A 147 -17.98 26.32 -23.30
CA GLY A 147 -17.87 27.47 -22.40
C GLY A 147 -16.47 27.69 -21.83
N TRP A 148 -16.41 28.49 -20.76
CA TRP A 148 -15.20 28.91 -20.09
C TRP A 148 -15.30 28.77 -18.58
N ILE A 149 -14.16 28.50 -17.95
CA ILE A 149 -13.99 28.55 -16.50
C ILE A 149 -13.20 29.80 -16.14
N ARG A 150 -13.61 30.51 -15.10
CA ARG A 150 -12.91 31.66 -14.51
C ARG A 150 -12.71 31.41 -13.01
N GLY A 151 -11.52 31.71 -12.47
CA GLY A 151 -11.18 31.48 -11.05
C GLY A 151 -9.78 30.87 -10.85
N GLN A 152 -9.41 30.52 -9.62
CA GLN A 152 -8.23 29.67 -9.33
C GLN A 152 -8.62 28.21 -9.56
N PRO A 153 -8.16 27.55 -10.64
CA PRO A 153 -8.51 26.17 -10.87
C PRO A 153 -7.53 25.31 -10.08
N THR A 154 -7.98 24.73 -8.97
CA THR A 154 -7.68 23.31 -8.76
C THR A 154 -8.23 22.59 -9.99
N GLU A 155 -7.51 21.59 -10.50
CA GLU A 155 -7.88 20.83 -11.69
C GLU A 155 -9.39 20.71 -11.84
N VAL A 156 -9.90 20.91 -13.05
CA VAL A 156 -11.30 20.62 -13.39
C VAL A 156 -11.48 19.12 -13.21
N ILE A 157 -11.65 18.70 -11.98
CA ILE A 157 -12.22 17.44 -11.59
C ILE A 157 -13.65 17.62 -12.06
N MET A 158 -13.94 17.08 -13.25
CA MET A 158 -15.28 16.58 -13.51
C MET A 158 -15.57 15.69 -12.30
N GLN A 159 -16.29 16.23 -11.32
CA GLN A 159 -16.85 15.43 -10.25
C GLN A 159 -17.96 14.67 -10.96
N LYS A 160 -17.56 13.52 -11.51
CA LYS A 160 -18.42 12.35 -11.53
C LYS A 160 -18.86 12.26 -10.07
N ILE A 161 -20.07 12.73 -9.76
CA ILE A 161 -20.81 12.13 -8.65
C ILE A 161 -21.09 10.71 -9.16
N GLU A 162 -20.05 9.89 -9.18
CA GLU A 162 -20.20 8.53 -8.75
C GLU A 162 -20.77 8.69 -7.35
N LEU A 163 -22.08 8.48 -7.24
CA LEU A 163 -22.54 7.63 -6.15
C LEU A 163 -21.53 6.50 -6.14
N GLU A 164 -20.64 6.47 -5.14
CA GLU A 164 -19.75 5.35 -4.93
C GLU A 164 -20.67 4.13 -4.95
N LYS A 165 -20.73 3.48 -6.10
CA LYS A 165 -21.07 2.08 -6.12
C LYS A 165 -19.92 1.52 -5.32
N GLU A 166 -20.15 1.24 -4.04
CA GLU A 166 -19.13 0.71 -3.14
C GLU A 166 -18.32 -0.27 -3.97
N GLU A 167 -17.05 0.07 -4.24
CA GLU A 167 -16.19 -0.85 -4.94
C GLU A 167 -16.28 -2.14 -4.13
N PRO A 168 -16.58 -3.29 -4.76
CA PRO A 168 -16.78 -4.52 -4.02
C PRO A 168 -15.55 -4.71 -3.13
N SER A 169 -15.77 -4.59 -1.82
CA SER A 169 -14.74 -4.64 -0.81
C SER A 169 -14.87 -5.97 -0.09
N SER A 170 -13.74 -6.66 0.05
CA SER A 170 -13.66 -7.88 0.83
C SER A 170 -12.62 -7.65 1.91
N LEU A 171 -13.11 -7.24 3.08
CA LEU A 171 -12.30 -7.25 4.29
C LEU A 171 -12.46 -8.64 4.91
N LEU A 172 -11.39 -9.43 4.83
CA LEU A 172 -11.30 -10.68 5.55
C LEU A 172 -11.27 -10.36 7.06
N SER A 173 -12.04 -11.08 7.87
CA SER A 173 -11.84 -11.00 9.32
C SER A 173 -10.45 -11.53 9.68
N ARG A 174 -9.77 -10.89 10.65
CA ARG A 174 -8.40 -11.26 11.05
C ARG A 174 -7.45 -11.27 9.86
N THR A 175 -7.57 -10.23 9.04
CA THR A 175 -6.67 -9.98 7.92
C THR A 175 -5.25 -9.84 8.41
N ASN A 176 -5.07 -9.10 9.50
CA ASN A 176 -3.77 -8.87 10.12
C ASN A 176 -3.83 -9.33 11.56
N VAL A 177 -2.83 -10.07 12.01
CA VAL A 177 -2.72 -10.54 13.40
C VAL A 177 -1.27 -10.39 13.88
N PRO A 178 -1.03 -10.15 15.18
CA PRO A 178 0.33 -10.14 15.69
C PRO A 178 0.93 -11.55 15.67
N ALA A 179 2.21 -11.66 15.34
CA ALA A 179 3.01 -12.87 15.50
C ALA A 179 4.30 -12.54 16.24
N THR A 180 4.44 -13.04 17.47
CA THR A 180 5.62 -12.82 18.31
C THR A 180 6.57 -13.99 18.17
N ILE A 181 7.70 -13.76 17.51
CA ILE A 181 8.67 -14.79 17.12
C ILE A 181 9.92 -14.66 18.02
N PRO A 182 10.49 -15.77 18.52
CA PRO A 182 11.75 -15.75 19.25
C PRO A 182 12.91 -15.33 18.35
N MET A 183 13.78 -14.48 18.89
CA MET A 183 15.02 -14.05 18.27
C MET A 183 16.21 -14.79 18.89
N HIS A 184 17.26 -14.91 18.11
CA HIS A 184 18.55 -15.48 18.49
C HIS A 184 19.64 -14.42 18.38
N LYS A 185 20.70 -14.57 19.19
CA LYS A 185 21.90 -13.74 19.09
C LYS A 185 22.87 -14.36 18.09
N GLY A 186 23.42 -13.52 17.23
CA GLY A 186 24.53 -13.89 16.36
C GLY A 186 25.63 -12.85 16.42
N ILE A 187 26.72 -13.10 15.68
CA ILE A 187 27.88 -12.23 15.61
C ILE A 187 28.23 -11.92 14.16
N TYR A 188 28.51 -10.64 13.90
CA TYR A 188 29.15 -10.18 12.68
C TYR A 188 30.26 -9.17 12.99
N ASN A 189 31.51 -9.52 12.65
CA ASN A 189 32.71 -8.69 12.88
C ASN A 189 32.81 -8.13 14.30
N GLY A 190 32.57 -8.98 15.30
CA GLY A 190 32.63 -8.65 16.73
C GLY A 190 31.40 -7.92 17.28
N ASN A 191 30.42 -7.61 16.43
CA ASN A 191 29.19 -6.95 16.84
C ASN A 191 28.03 -7.95 16.89
N GLN A 192 27.09 -7.70 17.81
CA GLN A 192 25.89 -8.51 17.94
C GLN A 192 24.94 -8.27 16.76
N ILE A 193 24.27 -9.33 16.32
CA ILE A 193 23.07 -9.29 15.50
C ILE A 193 21.93 -10.01 16.22
N LEU A 194 20.69 -9.63 15.96
CA LEU A 194 19.52 -10.39 16.35
C LEU A 194 18.83 -10.92 15.09
N TYR A 195 18.49 -12.21 15.05
CA TYR A 195 17.89 -12.85 13.88
C TYR A 195 16.79 -13.83 14.29
N ILE A 196 15.91 -14.18 13.37
CA ILE A 196 14.89 -15.22 13.56
C ILE A 196 15.21 -16.43 12.67
N ILE A 197 14.62 -17.59 12.96
CA ILE A 197 14.70 -18.77 12.08
C ILE A 197 13.28 -19.20 11.74
N THR A 198 12.92 -19.13 10.45
CA THR A 198 11.53 -19.37 10.00
C THR A 198 11.38 -20.65 9.20
N ASP A 199 12.38 -21.01 8.38
CA ASP A 199 12.31 -22.20 7.53
C ASP A 199 13.67 -22.91 7.47
N GLY A 200 13.63 -24.22 7.22
CA GLY A 200 14.81 -25.06 7.00
C GLY A 200 14.60 -26.04 5.87
N SER A 201 15.66 -26.29 5.10
CA SER A 201 15.61 -27.21 3.96
C SER A 201 15.60 -28.68 4.35
N ASP A 202 16.13 -29.01 5.53
CA ASP A 202 16.15 -30.37 6.07
C ASP A 202 15.09 -30.52 7.17
N LYS A 203 14.29 -31.59 7.04
CA LYS A 203 13.14 -31.84 7.90
C LYS A 203 13.55 -32.07 9.35
N GLU A 204 14.58 -32.89 9.59
CA GLU A 204 14.93 -33.27 10.96
C GLU A 204 15.69 -32.15 11.66
N TYR A 205 16.49 -31.40 10.90
CA TYR A 205 17.12 -30.18 11.39
C TYR A 205 16.09 -29.10 11.77
N ALA A 206 15.11 -28.83 10.90
CA ALA A 206 14.02 -27.90 11.19
C ALA A 206 13.22 -28.32 12.43
N LYS A 207 12.96 -29.62 12.59
CA LYS A 207 12.29 -30.16 13.77
C LYS A 207 13.10 -29.93 15.06
N GLU A 208 14.39 -30.24 15.05
CA GLU A 208 15.26 -30.01 16.23
C GLU A 208 15.28 -28.53 16.63
N LEU A 209 15.38 -27.63 15.64
CA LEU A 209 15.32 -26.19 15.91
C LEU A 209 13.97 -25.77 16.47
N SER A 210 12.86 -26.29 15.92
CA SER A 210 11.51 -25.99 16.39
C SER A 210 11.33 -26.33 17.87
N GLU A 211 11.82 -27.52 18.27
CA GLU A 211 11.79 -27.97 19.67
C GLU A 211 12.65 -27.09 20.59
N LYS A 212 13.77 -26.54 20.09
CA LYS A 212 14.69 -25.69 20.87
C LYS A 212 14.20 -24.26 21.05
N GLN A 213 13.63 -23.66 20.02
CA GLN A 213 13.18 -22.26 20.06
C GLN A 213 11.71 -22.14 20.50
N GLU A 214 11.02 -23.26 20.74
CA GLU A 214 9.59 -23.31 21.10
C GLU A 214 8.71 -22.55 20.09
N TRP A 215 9.12 -22.57 18.82
CA TRP A 215 8.45 -21.93 17.69
C TRP A 215 8.76 -22.72 16.42
N ASN A 216 7.74 -23.03 15.62
CA ASN A 216 7.92 -23.86 14.42
C ASN A 216 8.89 -23.23 13.40
N VAL A 217 9.85 -24.04 12.95
CA VAL A 217 10.65 -23.83 11.74
C VAL A 217 10.02 -24.67 10.63
N GLU A 218 9.49 -24.00 9.62
CA GLU A 218 8.79 -24.65 8.51
C GLU A 218 9.77 -25.41 7.60
N VAL A 219 9.30 -26.52 7.03
CA VAL A 219 10.16 -27.37 6.18
C VAL A 219 10.02 -26.93 4.73
N ALA A 220 11.11 -26.41 4.14
CA ALA A 220 11.16 -25.88 2.77
C ALA A 220 12.22 -26.61 1.93
N PRO A 221 11.98 -27.85 1.45
CA PRO A 221 13.03 -28.69 0.87
C PRO A 221 13.73 -28.07 -0.35
N VAL A 222 13.00 -27.28 -1.15
CA VAL A 222 13.51 -26.71 -2.40
C VAL A 222 14.55 -25.62 -2.21
N ILE A 223 14.71 -25.07 -0.99
CA ILE A 223 15.76 -24.08 -0.70
C ILE A 223 17.14 -24.72 -0.54
N ALA A 224 17.25 -26.06 -0.41
CA ALA A 224 18.55 -26.75 -0.37
C ALA A 224 19.36 -26.58 -1.66
N ASP A 225 18.65 -26.51 -2.81
CA ASP A 225 19.26 -26.56 -4.15
C ASP A 225 19.40 -25.17 -4.80
N VAL A 226 19.22 -24.08 -4.04
CA VAL A 226 19.32 -22.72 -4.60
C VAL A 226 20.74 -22.39 -5.06
N PRO A 227 20.89 -21.46 -6.03
CA PRO A 227 22.20 -21.00 -6.48
C PRO A 227 23.09 -20.51 -5.33
N LYS A 228 24.38 -20.81 -5.37
CA LYS A 228 25.31 -20.43 -4.28
C LYS A 228 25.42 -18.93 -4.07
N ASP A 229 25.16 -18.12 -5.10
CA ASP A 229 25.17 -16.66 -5.04
C ASP A 229 23.88 -16.06 -4.46
N THR A 230 22.87 -16.89 -4.14
CA THR A 230 21.72 -16.50 -3.30
C THR A 230 21.93 -16.82 -1.83
N LEU A 231 23.07 -17.42 -1.47
CA LEU A 231 23.34 -17.90 -0.12
C LEU A 231 24.45 -17.07 0.51
N GLN A 232 24.23 -16.67 1.76
CA GLN A 232 25.34 -16.32 2.65
C GLN A 232 25.67 -17.52 3.55
N LYS A 233 26.70 -17.41 4.40
CA LYS A 233 27.10 -18.48 5.32
C LYS A 233 26.74 -18.13 6.76
N ILE A 234 26.23 -19.14 7.46
CA ILE A 234 26.12 -19.15 8.93
C ILE A 234 27.05 -20.24 9.48
N PHE A 235 27.90 -19.86 10.43
CA PHE A 235 28.81 -20.77 11.11
C PHE A 235 28.24 -21.15 12.48
N ILE A 236 27.95 -22.44 12.67
CA ILE A 236 27.29 -22.97 13.86
C ILE A 236 28.25 -23.93 14.59
N PHE A 237 28.46 -23.74 15.88
CA PHE A 237 29.54 -24.40 16.62
C PHE A 237 29.06 -25.68 17.32
N LYS A 238 29.70 -26.82 17.02
CA LYS A 238 29.38 -28.14 17.64
C LYS A 238 30.15 -28.42 18.92
N ASN A 239 31.22 -27.66 19.17
CA ASN A 239 32.01 -27.67 20.39
C ASN A 239 32.74 -26.33 20.57
N GLY A 240 33.50 -26.19 21.65
CA GLY A 240 34.30 -25.01 21.93
C GLY A 240 33.85 -24.27 23.18
N VAL A 241 33.97 -22.94 23.13
CA VAL A 241 33.51 -22.05 24.21
C VAL A 241 32.00 -22.19 24.37
N LYS A 242 31.54 -22.48 25.59
CA LYS A 242 30.11 -22.56 25.92
C LYS A 242 29.43 -21.21 25.75
N GLY A 243 28.21 -21.22 25.24
CA GLY A 243 27.38 -20.03 25.00
C GLY A 243 25.94 -20.43 24.69
N ASP A 244 25.21 -19.51 24.07
CA ASP A 244 23.77 -19.63 23.83
C ASP A 244 23.44 -20.01 22.36
N GLY A 245 24.44 -20.35 21.54
CA GLY A 245 24.24 -20.82 20.18
C GLY A 245 23.48 -22.15 20.11
N ILE A 246 23.01 -22.52 18.92
CA ILE A 246 22.09 -23.64 18.62
C ILE A 246 22.51 -24.98 19.26
N TYR A 247 23.80 -25.25 19.40
CA TYR A 247 24.32 -26.47 20.03
C TYR A 247 24.91 -26.26 21.44
N GLY A 248 24.67 -25.11 22.08
CA GLY A 248 25.13 -24.76 23.43
C GLY A 248 26.57 -24.27 23.51
N PHE A 249 27.09 -23.75 22.39
CA PHE A 249 28.41 -23.14 22.27
C PHE A 249 28.27 -21.67 21.92
N GLN A 250 29.35 -20.98 21.53
CA GLN A 250 29.28 -19.58 21.15
C GLN A 250 28.18 -19.31 20.11
N ASP A 251 27.70 -18.06 20.11
CA ASP A 251 26.72 -17.56 19.15
C ASP A 251 27.20 -17.76 17.69
N GLU A 252 26.23 -17.92 16.80
CA GLU A 252 26.47 -18.15 15.38
C GLU A 252 27.15 -16.94 14.75
N VAL A 253 28.10 -17.20 13.85
CA VAL A 253 28.79 -16.13 13.12
C VAL A 253 28.26 -16.07 11.69
N PHE A 254 27.89 -14.88 11.25
CA PHE A 254 27.36 -14.64 9.90
C PHE A 254 28.45 -14.06 9.00
N SER A 255 28.37 -14.38 7.69
CA SER A 255 29.32 -13.84 6.72
C SER A 255 28.99 -12.42 6.25
N SER A 256 27.74 -11.96 6.41
CA SER A 256 27.30 -10.62 6.01
C SER A 256 26.12 -10.13 6.86
N THR A 257 25.78 -8.86 6.70
CA THR A 257 24.57 -8.22 7.27
C THR A 257 23.84 -7.46 6.17
N PRO A 258 22.59 -7.01 6.41
CA PRO A 258 21.89 -6.13 5.48
C PRO A 258 22.67 -4.89 5.04
N SER A 259 23.64 -4.42 5.84
CA SER A 259 24.53 -3.31 5.46
C SER A 259 25.43 -3.62 4.25
N GLN A 260 25.67 -4.90 3.93
CA GLN A 260 26.38 -5.35 2.74
C GLN A 260 25.37 -5.84 1.70
N GLU A 261 24.56 -4.94 1.13
CA GLU A 261 23.41 -5.31 0.29
C GLU A 261 23.74 -6.32 -0.84
N SER A 262 24.89 -6.21 -1.49
CA SER A 262 25.28 -7.13 -2.57
C SER A 262 25.67 -8.54 -2.10
N GLU A 263 25.95 -8.71 -0.81
CA GLU A 263 26.39 -9.96 -0.18
C GLU A 263 25.30 -10.58 0.70
N TYR A 264 24.38 -9.75 1.21
CA TYR A 264 23.33 -10.17 2.13
C TYR A 264 22.33 -11.14 1.48
N SER A 265 21.96 -12.16 2.25
CA SER A 265 20.84 -13.04 1.98
C SER A 265 20.24 -13.54 3.29
N ALA A 266 18.92 -13.61 3.41
CA ALA A 266 18.30 -14.31 4.53
C ALA A 266 18.47 -15.84 4.43
N LEU A 267 18.78 -16.37 3.25
CA LEU A 267 19.09 -17.78 3.05
C LEU A 267 20.56 -18.05 3.40
N ASN A 268 20.75 -18.87 4.42
CA ASN A 268 22.04 -19.16 5.02
C ASN A 268 22.42 -20.63 4.79
N SER A 269 23.57 -20.86 4.15
CA SER A 269 24.21 -22.17 4.09
C SER A 269 24.83 -22.50 5.45
N VAL A 270 24.38 -23.61 6.05
CA VAL A 270 24.81 -24.05 7.38
C VAL A 270 26.18 -24.73 7.32
N ILE A 271 27.17 -24.09 7.93
CA ILE A 271 28.51 -24.62 8.11
C ILE A 271 28.70 -24.97 9.58
N GLU A 272 28.74 -26.27 9.88
CA GLU A 272 29.02 -26.72 11.24
C GLU A 272 30.53 -26.67 11.50
N VAL A 273 30.92 -26.05 12.63
CA VAL A 273 32.31 -25.83 13.03
C VAL A 273 32.64 -26.70 14.24
N THR A 274 33.74 -27.46 14.13
CA THR A 274 34.26 -28.28 15.23
C THR A 274 35.74 -28.00 15.48
N TRP A 275 36.09 -27.62 16.71
CA TRP A 275 37.45 -27.55 17.21
C TRP A 275 38.12 -28.93 17.22
N LYS A 276 39.33 -29.01 16.66
CA LYS A 276 40.14 -30.23 16.73
C LYS A 276 40.70 -30.43 18.13
N LYS A 277 40.88 -31.69 18.52
CA LYS A 277 41.45 -32.07 19.82
C LYS A 277 42.81 -31.40 20.07
N GLY A 278 42.97 -30.81 21.25
CA GLY A 278 44.23 -30.19 21.69
C GLY A 278 44.44 -28.74 21.22
N GLN A 279 43.49 -28.17 20.47
CA GLN A 279 43.51 -26.76 20.10
C GLN A 279 42.97 -25.89 21.25
N LYS A 280 43.48 -24.67 21.35
CA LYS A 280 42.92 -23.67 22.27
C LYS A 280 41.66 -23.09 21.66
N GLU A 281 40.53 -23.37 22.30
CA GLU A 281 39.21 -22.82 22.01
C GLU A 281 39.18 -21.33 22.33
N ILE A 282 38.63 -20.52 21.43
CA ILE A 282 38.39 -19.08 21.58
C ILE A 282 37.03 -18.75 20.97
N VAL A 283 36.47 -17.60 21.33
CA VAL A 283 35.30 -17.06 20.62
C VAL A 283 35.78 -16.49 19.29
N PHE A 284 35.08 -16.83 18.21
CA PHE A 284 35.27 -16.20 16.90
C PHE A 284 34.33 -15.02 16.73
N GLU A 285 34.88 -13.90 16.25
CA GLU A 285 34.15 -12.65 16.04
C GLU A 285 33.78 -12.41 14.57
N SER A 286 34.43 -13.08 13.62
CA SER A 286 34.20 -12.88 12.19
C SER A 286 34.29 -14.17 11.39
N ALA A 287 33.58 -14.23 10.26
CA ALA A 287 33.70 -15.32 9.29
C ALA A 287 35.15 -15.47 8.78
N THR A 288 35.86 -14.36 8.62
CA THR A 288 37.28 -14.34 8.22
C THR A 288 38.15 -15.10 9.23
N ASP A 289 37.99 -14.84 10.53
CA ASP A 289 38.79 -15.53 11.57
C ASP A 289 38.52 -17.04 11.60
N ILE A 290 37.27 -17.44 11.34
CA ILE A 290 36.86 -18.85 11.28
C ILE A 290 37.53 -19.53 10.08
N ILE A 291 37.44 -18.92 8.89
CA ILE A 291 38.07 -19.44 7.67
C ILE A 291 39.59 -19.57 7.88
N ASP A 292 40.23 -18.52 8.40
CA ASP A 292 41.65 -18.51 8.76
C ASP A 292 42.03 -19.65 9.73
N ALA A 293 41.19 -19.91 10.73
CA ALA A 293 41.42 -20.99 11.69
C ALA A 293 41.25 -22.38 11.07
N GLN A 294 40.34 -22.54 10.10
CA GLN A 294 40.19 -23.77 9.34
C GLN A 294 41.40 -24.01 8.45
N GLU A 295 41.88 -22.99 7.73
CA GLU A 295 43.08 -23.07 6.89
C GLU A 295 44.34 -23.40 7.71
N LYS A 296 44.44 -22.86 8.93
CA LYS A 296 45.51 -23.17 9.89
C LYS A 296 45.31 -24.54 10.58
N GLY A 297 44.26 -25.28 10.22
CA GLY A 297 43.99 -26.64 10.70
C GLY A 297 43.56 -26.72 12.17
N ARG A 298 43.07 -25.63 12.77
CA ARG A 298 42.60 -25.59 14.17
C ARG A 298 41.18 -26.13 14.34
N ILE A 299 40.36 -25.97 13.31
CA ILE A 299 38.96 -26.40 13.28
C ILE A 299 38.70 -27.24 12.02
N GLU A 300 37.56 -27.92 11.98
CA GLU A 300 37.03 -28.63 10.82
C GLU A 300 35.66 -28.06 10.47
N PHE A 301 35.39 -27.95 9.17
CA PHE A 301 34.07 -27.64 8.65
C PHE A 301 33.35 -28.92 8.25
N ASN A 302 32.07 -28.98 8.57
CA ASN A 302 31.10 -29.84 7.95
C ASN A 302 30.14 -28.96 7.15
N GLU A 303 30.32 -28.91 5.82
CA GLU A 303 29.38 -28.25 4.92
C GLU A 303 28.13 -29.15 4.79
N THR A 304 27.09 -28.82 5.53
CA THR A 304 25.96 -29.74 5.75
C THR A 304 25.07 -29.93 4.50
N GLY A 305 25.10 -28.97 3.58
CA GLY A 305 24.11 -28.86 2.49
C GLY A 305 22.75 -28.36 2.95
N ILE A 306 22.58 -28.05 4.24
CA ILE A 306 21.35 -27.50 4.81
C ILE A 306 21.34 -25.99 4.59
N VAL A 307 20.17 -25.48 4.21
CA VAL A 307 19.90 -24.05 4.09
C VAL A 307 18.81 -23.66 5.09
N LEU A 308 19.05 -22.59 5.84
CA LEU A 308 18.07 -21.98 6.73
C LEU A 308 17.62 -20.63 6.17
N ASN A 309 16.33 -20.34 6.27
CA ASN A 309 15.84 -18.97 6.16
C ASN A 309 15.95 -18.33 7.54
N SER A 310 16.97 -17.48 7.71
CA SER A 310 17.25 -16.78 8.96
C SER A 310 17.45 -15.27 8.77
N PRO A 311 16.35 -14.52 8.54
CA PRO A 311 16.38 -13.07 8.43
C PRO A 311 16.94 -12.36 9.66
N GLN A 312 17.77 -11.33 9.44
CA GLN A 312 18.31 -10.48 10.50
C GLN A 312 17.34 -9.35 10.85
N ILE A 313 17.05 -9.19 12.14
CA ILE A 313 16.13 -8.18 12.70
C ILE A 313 16.89 -6.92 13.11
N THR A 314 18.04 -7.09 13.79
CA THR A 314 18.95 -5.99 14.15
C THR A 314 20.38 -6.36 13.80
N TRP A 315 21.16 -5.36 13.41
CA TRP A 315 22.57 -5.48 13.02
C TRP A 315 23.31 -4.18 13.37
N PRO A 316 24.65 -4.11 13.26
CA PRO A 316 25.44 -3.04 13.89
C PRO A 316 25.05 -1.61 13.48
N ASP A 317 24.66 -1.45 12.22
CA ASP A 317 24.34 -0.15 11.63
C ASP A 317 22.84 0.02 11.32
N GLY A 318 21.98 -0.89 11.80
CA GLY A 318 20.56 -0.82 11.45
C GLY A 318 19.67 -1.90 12.05
N GLN A 319 18.40 -1.81 11.70
CA GLN A 319 17.39 -2.78 12.06
C GLN A 319 16.27 -2.76 11.03
N MET A 320 15.44 -3.80 11.03
CA MET A 320 14.18 -3.79 10.32
C MET A 320 13.29 -2.64 10.81
N LYS A 321 12.52 -2.08 9.88
CA LYS A 321 11.67 -0.91 10.16
C LYS A 321 10.49 -1.31 11.05
N ILE A 322 10.45 -0.72 12.25
CA ILE A 322 9.27 -0.73 13.10
C ILE A 322 8.26 0.26 12.52
N ARG A 323 7.03 -0.20 12.28
CA ARG A 323 5.97 0.66 11.76
C ARG A 323 5.51 1.67 12.81
N SER A 324 5.03 2.83 12.36
CA SER A 324 4.57 3.91 13.24
C SER A 324 3.17 3.66 13.80
N ASP A 325 2.30 3.04 13.01
CA ASP A 325 0.93 2.64 13.34
C ASP A 325 0.93 1.23 13.93
N LYS A 326 1.14 1.15 15.25
CA LYS A 326 1.32 -0.11 15.98
C LYS A 326 0.03 -0.89 16.24
N GLU A 327 -1.13 -0.26 16.06
CA GLU A 327 -2.41 -0.93 16.21
C GLU A 327 -2.68 -1.81 15.00
N ILE A 328 -2.87 -3.12 15.23
CA ILE A 328 -3.18 -4.07 14.17
C ILE A 328 -4.69 -4.04 13.90
N THR A 329 -5.07 -3.63 12.70
CA THR A 329 -6.45 -3.61 12.23
C THR A 329 -6.59 -4.38 10.91
N ASP A 330 -7.82 -4.79 10.57
CA ASP A 330 -8.08 -5.53 9.32
C ASP A 330 -7.86 -4.67 8.06
N ASP A 331 -7.85 -3.35 8.19
CA ASP A 331 -7.71 -2.35 7.12
C ASP A 331 -6.37 -1.58 7.13
N MET A 332 -5.43 -1.98 8.00
CA MET A 332 -4.15 -1.28 8.12
C MET A 332 -3.36 -1.32 6.80
N PRO A 333 -2.58 -0.27 6.46
CA PRO A 333 -1.74 -0.29 5.28
C PRO A 333 -0.74 -1.44 5.31
N TYR A 334 -0.58 -2.09 4.15
CA TYR A 334 0.41 -3.16 3.97
C TYR A 334 1.85 -2.65 4.09
N GLY A 335 2.11 -1.43 3.58
CA GLY A 335 3.41 -0.78 3.63
C GLY A 335 3.68 -0.04 4.95
N GLY A 336 4.89 0.51 5.08
CA GLY A 336 5.28 1.34 6.23
C GLY A 336 6.09 0.63 7.32
N GLY A 337 6.24 -0.70 7.23
CA GLY A 337 6.98 -1.55 8.14
C GLY A 337 6.18 -2.80 8.53
N GLN A 338 6.88 -3.92 8.73
CA GLN A 338 6.26 -5.21 9.04
C GLN A 338 6.36 -5.59 10.52
N ILE A 339 7.08 -4.79 11.32
CA ILE A 339 7.31 -5.04 12.75
C ILE A 339 6.56 -4.02 13.60
N ILE A 340 5.90 -4.51 14.65
CA ILE A 340 5.25 -3.71 15.70
C ILE A 340 6.23 -3.35 16.82
N GLU A 341 7.03 -4.33 17.22
CA GLU A 341 7.90 -4.25 18.39
C GLU A 341 9.08 -5.21 18.26
N ILE A 342 10.24 -4.76 18.76
CA ILE A 342 11.44 -5.57 18.98
C ILE A 342 11.73 -5.47 20.48
N ASN A 343 11.72 -6.60 21.18
CA ASN A 343 12.05 -6.70 22.58
C ASN A 343 13.40 -7.42 22.72
N GLU A 344 14.47 -6.66 22.94
CA GLU A 344 15.83 -7.20 23.07
C GLU A 344 16.08 -7.88 24.42
N GLU A 345 15.28 -7.58 25.45
CA GLU A 345 15.41 -8.21 26.78
C GLU A 345 14.85 -9.63 26.77
N GLU A 346 13.64 -9.80 26.21
CA GLU A 346 12.97 -11.10 26.07
C GLU A 346 13.38 -11.83 24.79
N LEU A 347 14.22 -11.21 23.95
CA LEU A 347 14.62 -11.71 22.63
C LEU A 347 13.41 -12.14 21.79
N THR A 348 12.45 -11.24 21.61
CA THR A 348 11.27 -11.48 20.76
C THR A 348 11.03 -10.32 19.79
N VAL A 349 10.45 -10.64 18.64
CA VAL A 349 10.02 -9.65 17.65
C VAL A 349 8.57 -9.92 17.28
N THR A 350 7.73 -8.86 17.30
CA THR A 350 6.32 -8.96 16.94
C THR A 350 6.12 -8.42 15.53
N PHE A 351 5.81 -9.31 14.59
CA PHE A 351 5.44 -8.99 13.22
C PHE A 351 3.93 -8.78 13.05
N VAL A 352 3.57 -8.06 11.99
CA VAL A 352 2.23 -8.13 11.39
C VAL A 352 2.20 -9.35 10.48
N ALA A 353 1.42 -10.35 10.86
CA ALA A 353 1.14 -11.52 10.03
C ALA A 353 -0.08 -11.24 9.16
N HIS A 354 0.10 -11.37 7.84
CA HIS A 354 -0.92 -11.10 6.83
C HIS A 354 -1.64 -12.39 6.45
N ARG A 355 -2.96 -12.31 6.35
CA ARG A 355 -3.80 -13.40 5.89
C ARG A 355 -3.78 -13.48 4.36
N GLY A 356 -3.56 -14.68 3.84
CA GLY A 356 -3.68 -14.99 2.41
C GLY A 356 -4.45 -16.29 2.17
N TRP A 357 -4.45 -16.70 0.91
CA TRP A 357 -5.02 -17.97 0.47
C TRP A 357 -3.91 -18.93 0.03
N GLY A 358 -3.96 -20.18 0.50
CA GLY A 358 -3.19 -21.27 -0.07
C GLY A 358 -3.69 -21.65 -1.47
N PRO A 359 -2.94 -22.47 -2.21
CA PRO A 359 -3.32 -22.91 -3.56
C PRO A 359 -4.69 -23.58 -3.66
N ASP A 360 -5.19 -24.13 -2.56
CA ASP A 360 -6.46 -24.86 -2.44
C ASP A 360 -7.53 -24.12 -1.63
N GLY A 361 -7.33 -22.82 -1.34
CA GLY A 361 -8.31 -21.99 -0.63
C GLY A 361 -8.26 -22.12 0.89
N ARG A 362 -7.31 -22.88 1.44
CA ARG A 362 -7.05 -22.82 2.89
C ARG A 362 -6.51 -21.44 3.27
N THR A 363 -6.83 -20.99 4.48
CA THR A 363 -6.24 -19.76 5.02
C THR A 363 -4.79 -20.01 5.40
N ILE A 364 -3.92 -19.08 5.04
CA ILE A 364 -2.51 -19.03 5.43
C ILE A 364 -2.23 -17.70 6.12
N TYR A 365 -1.22 -17.69 6.99
CA TYR A 365 -0.63 -16.48 7.54
C TYR A 365 0.84 -16.43 7.16
N TYR A 366 1.34 -15.24 6.83
CA TYR A 366 2.73 -15.04 6.44
C TYR A 366 3.24 -13.69 6.94
N ILE A 367 4.54 -13.61 7.18
CA ILE A 367 5.24 -12.33 7.44
C ILE A 367 6.07 -11.95 6.22
N VAL A 368 6.65 -10.76 6.19
CA VAL A 368 7.58 -10.34 5.12
C VAL A 368 8.86 -9.82 5.75
N THR A 369 10.01 -10.37 5.33
CA THR A 369 11.29 -10.14 6.01
C THR A 369 12.30 -9.40 5.13
N ASP A 370 12.33 -9.71 3.84
CA ASP A 370 13.15 -9.03 2.85
C ASP A 370 12.54 -9.15 1.44
N ALA A 371 13.00 -8.29 0.53
CA ALA A 371 12.56 -8.31 -0.86
C ALA A 371 13.61 -7.75 -1.82
N THR A 372 13.40 -8.02 -3.10
CA THR A 372 14.08 -7.35 -4.22
C THR A 372 13.04 -7.02 -5.29
N PRO A 373 13.16 -5.90 -6.04
CA PRO A 373 14.18 -4.86 -5.93
C PRO A 373 13.96 -3.92 -4.73
N LEU A 374 14.85 -2.93 -4.57
CA LEU A 374 14.84 -1.96 -3.46
C LEU A 374 13.49 -1.24 -3.29
N GLY A 375 12.84 -0.80 -4.38
CA GLY A 375 11.59 -0.02 -4.30
C GLY A 375 10.45 -0.73 -3.52
N PRO A 376 10.07 -1.97 -3.89
CA PRO A 376 9.16 -2.78 -3.09
C PRO A 376 9.64 -3.02 -1.65
N ALA A 377 10.93 -3.29 -1.43
CA ALA A 377 11.48 -3.48 -0.09
C ALA A 377 11.27 -2.25 0.80
N GLU A 378 11.61 -1.05 0.30
CA GLU A 378 11.39 0.23 0.98
C GLU A 378 9.91 0.51 1.26
N THR A 379 9.05 0.20 0.29
CA THR A 379 7.59 0.41 0.40
C THR A 379 7.00 -0.48 1.51
N MET A 380 7.40 -1.75 1.57
CA MET A 380 6.99 -2.68 2.62
C MET A 380 7.68 -2.40 3.97
N GLY A 381 8.81 -1.69 3.95
CA GLY A 381 9.64 -1.45 5.14
C GLY A 381 10.41 -2.68 5.58
N VAL A 382 10.90 -3.47 4.62
CA VAL A 382 11.69 -4.69 4.83
C VAL A 382 13.09 -4.54 4.27
N VAL A 383 13.97 -5.49 4.56
CA VAL A 383 15.36 -5.46 4.10
C VAL A 383 15.44 -5.64 2.58
N SER A 384 16.36 -4.94 1.93
CA SER A 384 16.70 -5.18 0.52
C SER A 384 17.64 -6.40 0.42
N SER A 385 17.25 -7.41 -0.36
CA SER A 385 18.09 -8.58 -0.66
C SER A 385 18.24 -8.79 -2.18
N PRO A 386 19.11 -8.00 -2.85
CA PRO A 386 19.35 -8.11 -4.28
C PRO A 386 19.71 -9.51 -4.77
N SER A 387 20.45 -10.30 -3.97
CA SER A 387 20.87 -11.67 -4.28
C SER A 387 19.68 -12.60 -4.56
N SER A 388 18.53 -12.37 -3.92
CA SER A 388 17.29 -13.14 -4.14
C SER A 388 16.77 -13.05 -5.58
N ALA A 389 17.18 -12.05 -6.38
CA ALA A 389 16.81 -11.94 -7.79
C ALA A 389 17.24 -13.15 -8.62
N ASN A 390 18.34 -13.80 -8.23
CA ASN A 390 18.86 -15.00 -8.90
C ASN A 390 17.90 -16.21 -8.79
N LEU A 391 16.86 -16.13 -7.94
CA LEU A 391 15.82 -17.16 -7.81
C LEU A 391 14.71 -17.03 -8.86
N ILE A 392 14.67 -15.97 -9.69
CA ILE A 392 13.53 -15.69 -10.58
C ILE A 392 13.20 -16.81 -11.57
N ALA A 393 14.17 -17.64 -11.94
CA ALA A 393 13.96 -18.81 -12.80
C ALA A 393 14.21 -20.14 -12.07
N HIS A 394 14.50 -20.09 -10.77
CA HIS A 394 14.83 -21.26 -9.96
C HIS A 394 13.58 -21.82 -9.27
N SER A 395 13.54 -23.13 -9.01
CA SER A 395 12.46 -23.79 -8.25
C SER A 395 12.48 -23.46 -6.76
N GLY A 396 13.56 -22.84 -6.29
CA GLY A 396 13.67 -22.33 -4.94
C GLY A 396 12.79 -21.11 -4.67
N ALA A 397 12.22 -20.47 -5.71
CA ALA A 397 11.14 -19.51 -5.56
C ALA A 397 9.85 -20.05 -6.18
N VAL A 398 8.74 -19.95 -5.44
CA VAL A 398 7.42 -20.44 -5.83
C VAL A 398 6.53 -19.26 -6.23
N ASP A 399 5.56 -19.48 -7.10
CA ASP A 399 4.70 -18.41 -7.57
C ASP A 399 3.73 -17.93 -6.47
N LEU A 400 3.59 -16.60 -6.31
CA LEU A 400 2.58 -15.95 -5.47
C LEU A 400 1.79 -14.97 -6.33
N PHE A 401 0.46 -15.07 -6.30
CA PHE A 401 -0.44 -14.31 -7.15
C PHE A 401 -1.04 -13.13 -6.37
N GLN A 402 -0.72 -11.91 -6.77
CA GLN A 402 -1.21 -10.67 -6.17
C GLN A 402 -2.16 -9.96 -7.12
N PHE A 403 -3.26 -9.42 -6.60
CA PHE A 403 -4.26 -8.72 -7.40
C PHE A 403 -3.89 -7.26 -7.57
N LYS A 404 -3.84 -6.80 -8.83
CA LYS A 404 -3.51 -5.40 -9.18
C LYS A 404 -4.76 -4.52 -9.33
N ASN A 405 -5.93 -5.12 -9.51
CA ASN A 405 -7.21 -4.43 -9.64
C ASN A 405 -8.38 -5.35 -9.21
N GLY A 406 -9.61 -4.83 -9.31
CA GLY A 406 -10.83 -5.58 -9.00
C GLY A 406 -11.32 -5.27 -7.59
N ILE A 407 -11.51 -6.31 -6.77
CA ILE A 407 -12.07 -6.21 -5.43
C ILE A 407 -11.06 -5.55 -4.48
N LYS A 408 -11.46 -4.47 -3.81
CA LYS A 408 -10.64 -3.82 -2.77
C LYS A 408 -10.48 -4.73 -1.57
N GLY A 409 -9.27 -4.78 -1.03
CA GLY A 409 -8.95 -5.68 0.07
C GLY A 409 -7.56 -5.45 0.63
N SER A 410 -7.12 -6.43 1.41
CA SER A 410 -5.90 -6.39 2.21
C SER A 410 -4.61 -6.77 1.50
N GLY A 411 -4.70 -7.14 0.21
CA GLY A 411 -3.55 -7.52 -0.57
C GLY A 411 -2.54 -6.36 -0.69
N PRO A 412 -1.27 -6.67 -1.00
CA PRO A 412 -0.18 -5.67 -1.00
C PRO A 412 -0.40 -4.46 -1.92
N LEU A 413 -1.26 -4.60 -2.93
CA LEU A 413 -1.61 -3.56 -3.89
C LEU A 413 -2.98 -2.90 -3.61
N GLY A 414 -3.58 -3.16 -2.45
CA GLY A 414 -4.87 -2.61 -2.02
C GLY A 414 -6.10 -3.31 -2.62
N PHE A 415 -5.91 -4.52 -3.16
CA PHE A 415 -6.97 -5.37 -3.70
C PHE A 415 -7.05 -6.68 -2.93
N GLN A 416 -7.75 -7.68 -3.44
CA GLN A 416 -7.89 -8.97 -2.79
C GLN A 416 -6.54 -9.55 -2.30
N ALA A 417 -6.57 -10.19 -1.13
CA ALA A 417 -5.47 -10.98 -0.60
C ALA A 417 -4.94 -11.97 -1.64
N GLY A 418 -3.62 -12.16 -1.63
CA GLY A 418 -2.92 -13.00 -2.60
C GLY A 418 -3.23 -14.49 -2.43
N ILE A 419 -2.98 -15.24 -3.51
CA ILE A 419 -3.08 -16.69 -3.53
C ILE A 419 -1.68 -17.27 -3.74
N ALA A 420 -1.24 -18.14 -2.84
CA ALA A 420 0.03 -18.84 -2.93
C ALA A 420 -0.03 -20.01 -3.91
N GLY A 421 1.08 -20.28 -4.59
CA GLY A 421 1.23 -21.42 -5.49
C GLY A 421 1.57 -22.75 -4.80
N ALA A 422 1.90 -22.72 -3.50
CA ALA A 422 2.18 -23.89 -2.68
C ALA A 422 1.71 -23.69 -1.23
N SER A 423 1.45 -24.79 -0.53
CA SER A 423 1.15 -24.89 0.90
C SER A 423 2.33 -25.49 1.67
N LEU A 424 2.37 -25.34 3.00
CA LEU A 424 3.40 -25.95 3.87
C LEU A 424 3.56 -27.47 3.68
N ASP A 425 2.47 -28.18 3.40
CA ASP A 425 2.47 -29.63 3.18
C ASP A 425 3.06 -30.04 1.82
N ASP A 426 3.28 -29.08 0.90
CA ASP A 426 3.75 -29.35 -0.44
C ASP A 426 5.28 -29.51 -0.48
N LYS A 427 5.74 -30.51 -1.24
CA LYS A 427 7.18 -30.77 -1.41
C LYS A 427 7.93 -29.60 -2.05
N ASN A 428 7.23 -28.73 -2.76
CA ASN A 428 7.77 -27.55 -3.41
C ASN A 428 7.56 -26.26 -2.62
N TYR A 429 7.11 -26.31 -1.35
CA TYR A 429 7.03 -25.11 -0.52
C TYR A 429 8.38 -24.41 -0.37
N SER A 430 8.35 -23.09 -0.45
CA SER A 430 9.49 -22.19 -0.21
C SER A 430 8.98 -20.90 0.44
N PRO A 431 9.76 -20.29 1.35
CA PRO A 431 9.48 -18.93 1.82
C PRO A 431 9.77 -17.86 0.75
N MET A 432 10.45 -18.21 -0.35
CA MET A 432 10.79 -17.27 -1.42
C MET A 432 9.70 -17.27 -2.49
N TRP A 433 9.12 -16.11 -2.75
CA TRP A 433 7.99 -15.97 -3.66
C TRP A 433 8.32 -15.16 -4.90
N ARG A 434 8.01 -15.74 -6.07
CA ARG A 434 7.99 -15.08 -7.37
C ARG A 434 6.63 -14.45 -7.58
N ILE A 435 6.59 -13.13 -7.66
CA ILE A 435 5.32 -12.41 -7.70
C ILE A 435 4.74 -12.38 -9.12
N TYR A 436 3.50 -12.81 -9.24
CA TYR A 436 2.66 -12.65 -10.42
C TYR A 436 1.52 -11.67 -10.12
N LEU A 437 1.27 -10.77 -11.06
CA LEU A 437 0.16 -9.83 -11.04
C LEU A 437 -1.05 -10.43 -11.76
N VAL A 438 -2.15 -10.54 -11.02
CA VAL A 438 -3.47 -10.87 -11.54
C VAL A 438 -4.22 -9.58 -11.82
N GLU A 439 -4.63 -9.39 -13.07
CA GLU A 439 -5.33 -8.18 -13.52
C GLU A 439 -6.61 -8.59 -14.25
N TRP A 440 -7.76 -8.23 -13.68
CA TRP A 440 -9.06 -8.38 -14.29
C TRP A 440 -9.16 -7.49 -15.53
N ASN A 441 -9.64 -8.07 -16.65
CA ASN A 441 -9.86 -7.32 -17.88
C ASN A 441 -11.01 -6.31 -17.72
N ASN A 442 -12.03 -6.68 -16.94
CA ASN A 442 -13.09 -5.77 -16.47
C ASN A 442 -13.17 -5.82 -14.93
N PRO A 443 -12.62 -4.80 -14.23
CA PRO A 443 -12.63 -4.75 -12.76
C PRO A 443 -14.04 -4.81 -12.15
N GLU A 444 -15.06 -4.27 -12.83
CA GLU A 444 -16.45 -4.29 -12.33
C GLU A 444 -17.06 -5.69 -12.32
N SER A 445 -16.46 -6.64 -13.05
CA SER A 445 -16.88 -8.05 -13.10
C SER A 445 -16.04 -8.94 -12.19
N ALA A 446 -15.13 -8.35 -11.39
CA ALA A 446 -14.26 -9.09 -10.51
C ALA A 446 -15.06 -9.93 -9.50
N LYS A 447 -14.54 -11.12 -9.22
CA LYS A 447 -15.06 -12.04 -8.20
C LYS A 447 -13.93 -12.40 -7.24
N ILE A 448 -14.30 -12.80 -6.03
CA ILE A 448 -13.31 -13.34 -5.11
C ILE A 448 -12.80 -14.66 -5.71
N LEU A 449 -11.48 -14.77 -5.86
CA LEU A 449 -10.81 -16.02 -6.20
C LEU A 449 -10.13 -16.54 -4.94
N GLU A 450 -10.30 -17.81 -4.61
CA GLU A 450 -9.74 -18.37 -3.37
C GLU A 450 -8.64 -19.39 -3.67
N THR A 451 -8.61 -19.95 -4.89
CA THR A 451 -7.70 -21.03 -5.26
C THR A 451 -6.87 -20.68 -6.48
N LYS A 452 -5.74 -21.38 -6.66
CA LYS A 452 -4.94 -21.30 -7.88
C LYS A 452 -5.73 -21.79 -9.10
N SER A 453 -6.62 -22.76 -8.90
CA SER A 453 -7.50 -23.28 -9.96
C SER A 453 -8.48 -22.22 -10.47
N ASP A 454 -8.96 -21.33 -9.59
CA ASP A 454 -9.82 -20.22 -9.99
C ASP A 454 -9.08 -19.26 -10.92
N ILE A 455 -7.85 -18.86 -10.57
CA ILE A 455 -7.02 -18.00 -11.43
C ILE A 455 -6.84 -18.64 -12.81
N ASP A 456 -6.52 -19.93 -12.86
CA ASP A 456 -6.29 -20.63 -14.12
C ASP A 456 -7.55 -20.73 -14.98
N ALA A 457 -8.70 -21.03 -14.37
CA ALA A 457 -9.98 -21.10 -15.06
C ALA A 457 -10.38 -19.73 -15.65
N PHE A 458 -10.32 -18.67 -14.84
CA PHE A 458 -10.69 -17.32 -15.29
C PHE A 458 -9.70 -16.75 -16.33
N ARG A 459 -8.43 -17.14 -16.26
CA ARG A 459 -7.45 -16.84 -17.30
C ARG A 459 -7.77 -17.56 -18.60
N ALA A 460 -8.12 -18.85 -18.54
CA ALA A 460 -8.47 -19.65 -19.71
C ALA A 460 -9.71 -19.10 -20.42
N ASP A 461 -10.67 -18.57 -19.66
CA ASP A 461 -11.87 -17.90 -20.17
C ASP A 461 -11.61 -16.47 -20.68
N GLY A 462 -10.38 -15.95 -20.56
CA GLY A 462 -10.02 -14.61 -21.01
C GLY A 462 -10.63 -13.49 -20.16
N LEU A 463 -10.98 -13.76 -18.90
CA LEU A 463 -11.57 -12.79 -17.97
C LEU A 463 -10.51 -11.98 -17.22
N LEU A 464 -9.32 -12.55 -17.06
CA LEU A 464 -8.18 -11.90 -16.42
C LEU A 464 -6.87 -12.24 -17.15
N SER A 465 -5.84 -11.45 -16.86
CA SER A 465 -4.47 -11.71 -17.27
C SER A 465 -3.59 -11.98 -16.06
N VAL A 466 -2.54 -12.77 -16.27
CA VAL A 466 -1.53 -13.10 -15.26
C VAL A 466 -0.17 -12.82 -15.86
N SER A 467 0.60 -11.94 -15.24
CA SER A 467 1.92 -11.53 -15.71
C SER A 467 2.93 -11.50 -14.57
N ILE A 468 4.20 -11.75 -14.86
CA ILE A 468 5.25 -11.66 -13.83
C ILE A 468 5.45 -10.19 -13.43
N ALA A 469 5.54 -9.92 -12.12
CA ALA A 469 5.82 -8.58 -11.62
C ALA A 469 7.25 -8.17 -11.96
N ARG A 470 7.40 -6.99 -12.56
CA ARG A 470 8.70 -6.40 -12.94
C ARG A 470 8.77 -4.91 -12.54
N PRO A 471 8.82 -4.58 -11.23
CA PRO A 471 8.95 -3.20 -10.78
C PRO A 471 10.20 -2.57 -11.39
N LEU A 472 10.04 -1.50 -12.17
CA LEU A 472 11.12 -0.85 -12.92
C LEU A 472 11.96 -1.82 -13.80
N ASN A 473 11.32 -2.87 -14.35
CA ASN A 473 11.95 -3.94 -15.15
C ASN A 473 12.90 -4.88 -14.38
N SER A 474 12.94 -4.82 -13.05
CA SER A 474 13.77 -5.72 -12.23
C SER A 474 13.04 -7.00 -11.83
N ASP A 475 13.79 -8.05 -11.54
CA ASP A 475 13.28 -9.29 -10.95
C ASP A 475 12.67 -9.02 -9.57
N HIS A 476 11.45 -9.51 -9.34
CA HIS A 476 10.74 -9.31 -8.07
C HIS A 476 10.58 -10.63 -7.32
N ILE A 477 11.35 -10.77 -6.25
CA ILE A 477 11.26 -11.88 -5.29
C ILE A 477 11.01 -11.28 -3.91
N VAL A 478 10.15 -11.92 -3.14
CA VAL A 478 9.84 -11.53 -1.76
C VAL A 478 10.01 -12.73 -0.85
N ASN A 479 10.74 -12.56 0.25
CA ASN A 479 10.82 -13.55 1.32
C ASN A 479 9.61 -13.36 2.25
N CYS A 480 8.63 -14.26 2.12
CA CYS A 480 7.41 -14.27 2.92
C CYS A 480 7.18 -15.65 3.55
N PRO A 481 7.91 -16.01 4.63
CA PRO A 481 7.71 -17.30 5.26
C PRO A 481 6.28 -17.41 5.82
N PHE A 482 5.68 -18.58 5.64
CA PHE A 482 4.42 -18.90 6.29
C PHE A 482 4.66 -19.17 7.76
N ILE A 483 3.70 -18.78 8.59
CA ILE A 483 3.78 -18.95 10.04
C ILE A 483 2.40 -19.31 10.60
N ASP A 484 2.38 -19.94 11.77
CA ASP A 484 1.20 -20.00 12.63
C ASP A 484 1.30 -18.93 13.73
N PRO A 485 0.54 -17.83 13.64
CA PRO A 485 0.54 -16.79 14.67
C PRO A 485 -0.17 -17.22 15.97
N PHE A 486 -0.74 -18.43 16.04
CA PHE A 486 -1.54 -18.92 17.17
C PHE A 486 -0.95 -20.16 17.86
N GLN A 487 0.29 -20.52 17.55
CA GLN A 487 0.95 -21.73 18.07
C GLN A 487 1.24 -21.71 19.58
#